data_AF-A0A2P8ALL5-F1
#
_entry.id   AF-A0A2P8ALL5-F1
#
_cell.length_a   1.000
_cell.length_b   1.000
_cell.length_c   1.000
_cell.angle_alpha   90.00
_cell.angle_beta   90.00
_cell.angle_gamma   90.00
#
_symmetry.space_group_name_H-M   'P 1'
#
loop_
_entity.id
_entity.type
_entity.pdbx_description
1 polymer ?
#
loop_
_entity_poly.entity_id
_entity_poly.type
_entity_poly.pdbx_seq_one_letter_code
_entity_poly.pdbx_strand_id
1 'polypeptide(L)' 'MALRLFDRTVTLPGTCEPALRALLAGEVTRVGDLPGLDDDADRLVLARRLLKEAVLTPA' A
#
# COMPACT_ATOMS: atom_id res chain seq x y z
N MET A 1 4.37 -4.09 -10.90
CA MET A 1 4.79 -4.98 -9.78
C MET A 1 3.60 -5.83 -9.33
N ALA A 2 3.83 -6.98 -8.70
CA ALA A 2 2.77 -7.85 -8.19
C ALA A 2 2.98 -8.13 -6.68
N LEU A 3 1.95 -7.87 -5.87
CA LEU A 3 1.87 -8.28 -4.48
C LEU A 3 1.15 -9.63 -4.41
N ARG A 4 1.81 -10.66 -3.87
CA ARG A 4 1.25 -12.00 -3.73
C ARG A 4 0.68 -12.18 -2.32
N LEU A 5 -0.61 -12.47 -2.25
CA LEU A 5 -1.32 -12.86 -1.04
C LEU A 5 -1.53 -14.38 -1.06
N PHE A 6 -2.08 -14.91 0.03
CA PHE A 6 -2.33 -16.35 0.14
C PHE A 6 -3.36 -16.84 -0.88
N ASP A 7 -4.42 -16.07 -1.11
CA ASP A 7 -5.56 -16.40 -1.95
C ASP A 7 -5.50 -15.78 -3.35
N ARG A 8 -4.77 -14.67 -3.52
CA ARG A 8 -4.75 -13.89 -4.77
C ARG A 8 -3.47 -13.11 -5.01
N THR A 9 -3.39 -12.48 -6.18
CA THR A 9 -2.31 -11.57 -6.55
C THR A 9 -2.87 -10.20 -6.92
N VAL A 10 -2.30 -9.13 -6.37
CA VAL A 10 -2.70 -7.74 -6.63
C VAL A 10 -1.62 -7.05 -7.47
N THR A 11 -1.96 -6.65 -8.69
CA THR A 11 -1.04 -5.92 -9.57
C THR A 11 -1.10 -4.42 -9.30
N LEU A 12 0.07 -3.82 -9.10
CA LEU A 12 0.27 -2.42 -8.74
C LEU A 12 1.29 -1.76 -9.67
N PRO A 13 1.20 -0.43 -9.89
CA PRO A 13 2.27 0.34 -10.52
C PRO A 13 3.61 0.12 -9.81
N GLY A 14 4.72 0.18 -10.56
CA GLY A 14 6.06 0.06 -9.98
C GLY A 14 6.39 1.19 -8.99
N THR A 15 5.80 2.37 -9.19
CA THR A 15 5.96 3.54 -8.31
C THR A 15 5.49 3.27 -6.88
N CYS A 16 4.57 2.33 -6.66
CA CYS A 16 4.10 2.00 -5.31
C CYS A 16 5.10 1.17 -4.49
N GLU A 17 6.22 0.70 -5.07
CA GLU A 17 7.16 -0.20 -4.38
C GLU A 17 7.66 0.34 -3.03
N PRO A 18 8.12 1.60 -2.90
CA PRO A 18 8.60 2.11 -1.62
C PRO A 18 7.50 2.14 -0.54
N ALA A 19 6.29 2.56 -0.92
CA ALA A 19 5.13 2.57 -0.04
C ALA A 19 4.74 1.15 0.42
N LEU A 20 4.74 0.17 -0.49
CA LEU A 20 4.46 -1.23 -0.12
C LEU A 20 5.51 -1.79 0.82
N ARG A 21 6.80 -1.50 0.57
CA ARG A 21 7.87 -1.99 1.44
C ARG A 21 7.73 -1.44 2.87
N ALA A 22 7.38 -0.16 3.00
CA ALA A 22 7.12 0.45 4.31
C ALA A 22 5.93 -0.21 5.03
N LEU A 23 4.81 -0.41 4.34
CA LEU A 23 3.61 -1.03 4.91
C LEU A 23 3.83 -2.49 5.31
N LEU A 24 4.57 -3.25 4.50
CA LEU A 24 4.87 -4.66 4.77
C LEU A 24 5.90 -4.86 5.90
N ALA A 25 6.55 -3.79 6.38
CA ALA A 25 7.37 -3.86 7.58
C ALA A 25 6.53 -4.09 8.85
N GLY A 26 5.21 -3.86 8.78
CA GLY A 26 4.27 -4.15 9.88
C GLY A 26 4.10 -3.04 10.91
N GLU A 27 4.79 -1.89 10.73
CA GLU A 27 4.67 -0.74 11.61
C GLU A 27 3.39 0.07 11.33
N VAL A 28 2.80 0.65 12.39
CA VAL A 28 1.68 1.58 12.24
C VAL A 28 2.16 2.82 11.49
N THR A 29 1.66 3.00 10.29
CA THR A 29 2.09 4.08 9.38
C THR A 29 0.92 4.98 9.03
N ARG A 30 1.08 6.29 9.21
CA ARG A 30 0.10 7.27 8.72
C ARG A 30 0.17 7.31 7.19
N VAL A 31 -1.00 7.31 6.55
CA VAL A 31 -1.11 7.29 5.07
C VAL A 31 -0.36 8.46 4.41
N GLY A 32 -0.38 9.65 5.02
CA GLY A 32 0.34 10.82 4.51
C GLY A 32 1.86 10.70 4.54
N ASP A 33 2.42 9.74 5.27
CA ASP A 33 3.86 9.54 5.40
C ASP A 33 4.38 8.44 4.44
N LEU A 34 3.53 7.93 3.56
CA LEU A 34 3.91 6.87 2.62
C LEU A 34 4.93 7.39 1.58
N PRO A 35 6.10 6.74 1.45
CA PRO A 35 7.17 7.17 0.56
C PRO A 35 6.91 6.77 -0.90
N GLY A 36 7.51 7.49 -1.84
CA GLY A 36 7.58 7.10 -3.25
C GLY A 36 6.31 7.36 -4.07
N LEU A 37 5.33 8.07 -3.51
CA LEU A 37 4.14 8.54 -4.22
C LEU A 37 4.19 10.06 -4.37
N ASP A 38 3.67 10.56 -5.49
CA ASP A 38 3.84 11.94 -5.93
C ASP A 38 3.00 12.93 -5.11
N ASP A 39 1.78 12.52 -4.71
CA ASP A 39 0.87 13.35 -3.93
C ASP A 39 0.04 12.56 -2.90
N ASP A 40 -0.70 13.29 -2.07
CA ASP A 40 -1.58 12.72 -1.04
C ASP A 40 -2.77 11.96 -1.63
N ALA A 41 -3.21 12.29 -2.84
CA ALA A 41 -4.32 11.60 -3.49
C ALA A 41 -3.90 10.18 -3.86
N ASP A 42 -2.70 9.99 -4.41
CA ASP A 42 -2.13 8.69 -4.75
C ASP A 42 -1.92 7.83 -3.51
N ARG A 43 -1.42 8.44 -2.41
CA ARG A 43 -1.31 7.76 -1.11
C ARG A 43 -2.66 7.24 -0.63
N LEU A 44 -3.70 8.07 -0.72
CA LEU A 44 -5.06 7.68 -0.34
C LEU A 44 -5.64 6.60 -1.25
N VAL A 45 -5.41 6.67 -2.56
CA VAL A 45 -5.87 5.63 -3.51
C VAL A 45 -5.23 4.29 -3.19
N LEU A 46 -3.91 4.27 -2.98
CA LEU A 46 -3.19 3.05 -2.60
C LEU A 46 -3.73 2.46 -1.29
N ALA A 47 -3.80 3.28 -0.23
CA ALA A 47 -4.27 2.82 1.08
C ALA A 47 -5.71 2.29 1.01
N ARG A 48 -6.63 3.01 0.34
CA ARG A 48 -8.02 2.56 0.17
C ARG A 48 -8.11 1.25 -0.60
N ARG A 49 -7.30 1.08 -1.64
CA ARG A 49 -7.26 -0.17 -2.40
C ARG A 49 -6.79 -1.32 -1.51
N LEU A 50 -5.70 -1.15 -0.77
CA LEU A 50 -5.15 -2.20 0.09
C LEU A 50 -6.07 -2.56 1.27
N LEU A 51 -6.80 -1.58 1.81
CA LEU A 51 -7.86 -1.82 2.81
C LEU A 51 -9.02 -2.65 2.22
N LYS A 52 -9.48 -2.30 1.00
CA LYS A 52 -10.53 -3.09 0.30
C LYS A 52 -10.07 -4.50 -0.02
N GLU A 53 -8.80 -4.65 -0.34
CA GLU A 53 -8.15 -5.94 -0.57
C GLU A 53 -7.77 -6.66 0.74
N ALA A 54 -8.20 -6.18 1.91
CA ALA A 54 -7.91 -6.78 3.22
C ALA A 54 -6.40 -7.02 3.49
N VAL A 55 -5.53 -6.22 2.86
CA VAL A 55 -4.07 -6.26 3.08
C VAL A 55 -3.68 -5.43 4.29
N LEU A 56 -4.41 -4.34 4.53
CA LEU A 56 -4.18 -3.43 5.65
C LEU A 56 -5.37 -3.47 6.62
N THR A 57 -5.11 -3.10 7.86
CA THR A 57 -6.12 -2.85 8.88
C THR A 57 -5.94 -1.44 9.44
N PRO A 58 -7.03 -0.71 9.75
CA PRO A 58 -6.93 0.50 10.57
C PRO A 58 -6.33 0.17 11.94
N ALA A 59 -5.54 1.09 12.48
CA ALA A 59 -5.03 1.02 13.85
C ALA A 59 -6.04 1.60 14.85
#